data_AF-A0A497L409-F1
#
_entry.id   AF-A0A497L409-F1
#
_cell.length_a   1.000
_cell.length_b   1.000
_cell.length_c   1.000
_cell.angle_alpha   90.00
_cell.angle_beta   90.00
_cell.angle_gamma   90.00
#
_symmetry.space_group_name_H-M   'P 1'
#
loop_
_entity.id
_entity.type
_entity.pdbx_description
1 polymer ?
#
loop_
_entity_poly.entity_id
_entity_poly.type
_entity_poly.pdbx_seq_one_letter_code
_entity_poly.pdbx_strand_id
1 'polypeptide(L)' 'WATDIVKYKLPSDPLTDIDIKRLRELEKDPRYSGQLWKREIKAFLKHRRKSELEAFSRYGLTYIVDEYLPDKLGE' A
#
# COMPACT_ATOMS: atom_id res chain seq x y z
N TRP A 1 2.81 0.70 -0.09
CA TRP A 1 1.70 1.64 0.11
C TRP A 1 0.55 1.33 -0.86
N ALA A 2 -0.60 2.01 -0.77
CA ALA A 2 -1.73 1.76 -1.67
C ALA A 2 -1.36 2.05 -3.13
N THR A 3 -0.65 3.14 -3.37
CA THR A 3 -0.17 3.52 -4.70
C THR A 3 0.86 2.54 -5.24
N ASP A 4 1.64 1.90 -4.37
CA ASP A 4 2.69 0.97 -4.77
C ASP A 4 2.11 -0.31 -5.39
N ILE A 5 0.94 -0.75 -4.94
CA ILE A 5 0.23 -1.89 -5.55
C ILE A 5 0.03 -1.64 -7.05
N VAL A 6 -0.32 -0.41 -7.42
CA VAL A 6 -0.52 -0.01 -8.82
C VAL A 6 0.83 0.23 -9.52
N LYS A 7 1.76 0.96 -8.88
CA LYS A 7 3.07 1.32 -9.46
C LYS A 7 3.87 0.07 -9.84
N TYR A 8 3.97 -0.91 -8.95
CA TYR A 8 4.75 -2.14 -9.17
C TYR A 8 3.88 -3.32 -9.63
N LYS A 9 2.60 -3.08 -9.98
CA LYS A 9 1.66 -4.10 -10.48
C LYS A 9 1.64 -5.36 -9.60
N LEU A 10 1.57 -5.18 -8.29
CA LEU A 10 1.66 -6.28 -7.34
C LEU A 10 0.43 -7.19 -7.42
N PRO A 11 0.60 -8.51 -7.24
CA PRO A 11 -0.50 -9.40 -6.88
C PRO A 11 -1.30 -8.81 -5.72
N SER A 12 -2.61 -8.72 -5.86
CA SER A 12 -3.44 -8.01 -4.90
C SER A 12 -4.79 -8.67 -4.73
N ASP A 13 -5.28 -8.67 -3.50
CA ASP A 13 -6.60 -9.15 -3.12
C ASP A 13 -7.56 -7.99 -2.88
N PRO A 14 -8.88 -8.20 -3.03
CA PRO A 14 -9.86 -7.21 -2.65
C PRO A 14 -9.81 -6.91 -1.14
N LEU A 15 -10.12 -5.67 -0.78
CA LEU A 15 -10.35 -5.31 0.63
C LEU A 15 -11.61 -5.99 1.15
N THR A 16 -11.54 -6.47 2.39
CA THR A 16 -12.71 -6.95 3.13
C THR A 16 -13.45 -5.79 3.77
N ASP A 17 -14.69 -6.03 4.24
CA ASP A 17 -15.46 -5.01 4.97
C ASP A 17 -14.76 -4.53 6.26
N ILE A 18 -14.00 -5.43 6.91
CA ILE A 18 -13.20 -5.10 8.09
C ILE A 18 -12.07 -4.14 7.71
N ASP A 19 -11.39 -4.39 6.59
CA ASP A 19 -10.33 -3.50 6.09
C ASP A 19 -10.90 -2.10 5.77
N ILE A 20 -12.07 -2.04 5.12
CA ILE A 20 -12.74 -0.78 4.79
C ILE A 20 -13.15 -0.02 6.06
N LYS A 21 -13.72 -0.72 7.05
CA LYS A 21 -14.06 -0.13 8.34
C LYS A 21 -12.81 0.45 9.00
N ARG A 22 -11.71 -0.31 9.01
CA ARG A 22 -10.45 0.12 9.62
C ARG A 22 -9.86 1.36 8.93
N LEU A 23 -9.89 1.41 7.60
CA LEU A 23 -9.43 2.58 6.84
C LEU A 23 -10.23 3.85 7.18
N ARG A 24 -11.55 3.74 7.37
CA ARG A 24 -12.40 4.86 7.79
C ARG A 24 -12.13 5.32 9.23
N GLU A 25 -11.75 4.40 10.12
CA GLU A 25 -11.30 4.75 11.47
C GLU A 25 -9.97 5.50 11.42
N LEU A 26 -9.01 5.01 10.62
CA LEU A 26 -7.71 5.66 10.42
C LEU A 26 -7.84 7.04 9.78
N GLU A 27 -8.79 7.24 8.85
CA GLU A 27 -9.04 8.55 8.24
C GLU A 27 -9.44 9.62 9.27
N LYS A 28 -10.12 9.22 10.35
CA LYS A 28 -10.58 10.12 11.41
C LYS A 28 -9.56 10.31 12.54
N ASP A 29 -8.53 9.47 12.59
CA ASP A 29 -7.54 9.49 13.66
C ASP A 29 -6.54 10.64 13.45
N PRO A 30 -6.35 11.54 14.44
CA PRO A 30 -5.48 12.70 14.31
C PRO A 30 -4.00 12.33 14.04
N ARG A 31 -3.56 11.12 14.39
CA ARG A 31 -2.20 10.62 14.10
C ARG A 31 -1.95 10.44 12.61
N TYR A 32 -3.01 10.20 11.83
CA TYR A 32 -2.98 10.00 10.38
C TYR A 32 -3.44 11.25 9.62
N SER A 33 -3.45 12.42 10.28
CA SER A 33 -3.90 13.68 9.69
C SER A 33 -2.95 14.26 8.64
N GLY A 34 -1.72 13.76 8.56
CA GLY A 34 -0.71 14.17 7.59
C GLY A 34 -1.12 13.90 6.13
N GLN A 35 -0.61 14.72 5.22
CA GLN A 35 -0.99 14.67 3.80
C GLN A 35 -0.69 13.30 3.16
N LEU A 36 0.46 12.71 3.49
CA LEU A 36 0.86 11.38 3.02
C LEU A 36 -0.17 10.32 3.40
N TRP A 37 -0.51 10.23 4.68
CA TRP A 37 -1.45 9.25 5.22
C TRP A 37 -2.85 9.41 4.62
N LYS A 38 -3.36 10.65 4.55
CA LYS A 38 -4.66 10.94 3.92
C LYS A 38 -4.69 10.49 2.45
N ARG A 39 -3.59 10.71 1.71
CA ARG A 39 -3.50 10.29 0.31
C ARG A 39 -3.55 8.77 0.18
N GLU A 40 -2.75 8.04 0.95
CA GLU A 40 -2.69 6.58 0.86
C GLU A 40 -3.98 5.91 1.36
N ILE A 41 -4.60 6.41 2.43
CA ILE A 41 -5.89 5.90 2.92
C ILE A 41 -6.98 6.09 1.86
N LYS A 42 -7.05 7.27 1.23
CA LYS A 42 -7.99 7.51 0.12
C LYS A 42 -7.71 6.62 -1.09
N ALA A 43 -6.44 6.37 -1.41
CA ALA A 43 -6.06 5.47 -2.49
C ALA A 43 -6.51 4.03 -2.20
N PHE A 44 -6.35 3.53 -0.97
CA PHE A 44 -6.89 2.23 -0.57
C PHE A 44 -8.42 2.16 -0.72
N LEU A 45 -9.15 3.19 -0.25
CA LEU A 45 -10.60 3.25 -0.37
C LEU A 45 -11.08 3.34 -1.84
N LYS A 46 -10.30 4.00 -2.71
CA LYS A 46 -10.58 4.13 -4.15
C LYS A 46 -10.35 2.82 -4.90
N HIS A 47 -9.18 2.19 -4.69
CA HIS A 47 -8.79 1.00 -5.45
C HIS A 47 -9.36 -0.30 -4.87
N ARG A 48 -9.71 -0.31 -3.58
CA ARG A 48 -10.25 -1.46 -2.84
C ARG A 48 -9.42 -2.73 -3.01
N ARG A 49 -8.09 -2.57 -2.99
CA ARG A 49 -7.12 -3.67 -3.09
C ARG A 49 -6.06 -3.57 -1.99
N LYS A 50 -5.60 -4.72 -1.51
CA LYS A 50 -4.45 -4.89 -0.63
C LYS A 50 -3.46 -5.88 -1.23
N SER A 51 -2.20 -5.78 -0.82
CA SER A 51 -1.12 -6.67 -1.26
C SER A 51 -0.29 -7.03 -0.04
N GLU A 52 0.18 -8.28 0.00
CA GLU A 52 1.16 -8.72 0.97
C GLU A 52 2.57 -8.26 0.59
N LEU A 53 3.48 -8.22 1.56
CA LEU A 53 4.89 -7.89 1.29
C LEU A 53 5.55 -8.98 0.46
N GLU A 54 5.19 -10.24 0.70
CA GLU A 54 5.68 -11.39 -0.06
C GLU A 54 5.30 -11.33 -1.55
N ALA A 55 4.32 -10.49 -1.93
CA ALA A 55 3.91 -10.32 -3.33
C ALA A 55 5.03 -9.79 -4.23
N PHE A 56 6.05 -9.14 -3.67
CA PHE A 56 7.25 -8.75 -4.40
C PHE A 56 8.10 -9.94 -4.87
N SER A 57 8.00 -11.10 -4.20
CA SER A 57 8.71 -12.32 -4.60
C SER A 57 8.34 -12.82 -5.99
N ARG A 58 7.19 -12.36 -6.54
CA ARG A 58 6.80 -12.57 -7.94
C ARG A 58 7.88 -12.11 -8.93
N TYR A 59 8.64 -11.07 -8.58
CA TYR A 59 9.70 -10.52 -9.40
C TYR A 59 11.10 -11.05 -9.03
N GLY A 60 11.18 -11.95 -8.05
CA GLY A 60 12.42 -12.52 -7.53
C GLY A 60 12.56 -12.30 -6.02
N LEU A 61 13.27 -13.21 -5.34
CA LEU A 61 13.46 -13.17 -3.89
C LEU A 61 14.22 -11.91 -3.41
N THR A 62 15.08 -11.36 -4.26
CA THR A 62 15.90 -10.18 -3.93
C THR A 62 15.29 -8.86 -4.41
N TYR A 63 14.15 -8.88 -5.11
CA TYR A 63 13.54 -7.69 -5.73
C TYR A 63 13.30 -6.53 -4.75
N ILE A 64 12.97 -6.86 -3.49
CA ILE A 64 12.75 -5.84 -2.46
C ILE A 64 14.04 -5.02 -2.24
N VAL A 65 15.18 -5.69 -2.15
CA VAL A 65 16.48 -5.10 -1.85
C VAL A 65 17.06 -4.41 -3.07
N ASP A 66 16.97 -5.07 -4.23
CA ASP A 66 17.68 -4.62 -5.44
C ASP A 66 16.92 -3.50 -6.17
N GLU A 67 15.59 -3.48 -6.12
CA GLU A 67 14.77 -2.60 -6.96
C GLU A 67 13.83 -1.71 -6.14
N TYR A 68 12.99 -2.31 -5.27
CA TYR A 68 11.94 -1.57 -4.59
C TYR A 68 12.47 -0.57 -3.56
N LEU A 69 13.40 -0.98 -2.69
CA LEU A 69 13.94 -0.09 -1.66
C LEU A 69 14.75 1.07 -2.25
N PRO A 70 15.69 0.87 -3.20
CA PRO A 70 16.40 1.97 -3.86
C PRO A 70 15.45 2.99 -4.50
N ASP A 71 14.49 2.53 -5.32
CA ASP A 71 13.51 3.43 -5.97
C ASP A 71 12.59 4.13 -4.96
N LYS A 72 12.33 3.52 -3.80
CA LYS A 72 11.47 4.12 -2.77
C LYS A 72 12.18 5.16 -1.92
N LEU A 73 13.43 4.89 -1.56
CA LEU A 73 14.25 5.73 -0.68
C LEU A 73 15.03 6.80 -1.44
N GLY A 74 15.15 6.64 -2.77
CA GLY A 74 15.94 7.53 -3.62
C GLY A 74 17.44 7.31 -3.47
N GLU A 75 17.85 6.07 -3.16
CA GLU A 75 19.26 5.64 -3.13
C GLU A 75 19.71 5.10 -4.48
#